data_AF-A0AA49JGI1-F1
#
_entry.id   AF-A0AA49JGI1-F1
#
_cell.length_a   1.000
_cell.length_b   1.000
_cell.length_c   1.000
_cell.angle_alpha   90.00
_cell.angle_beta   90.00
_cell.angle_gamma   90.00
#
_symmetry.space_group_name_H-M   'P 1'
#
loop_
_entity.id
_entity.type
_entity.pdbx_description
1 polymer ?
#
loop_
_entity_poly.entity_id
_entity_poly.type
_entity_poly.pdbx_seq_one_letter_code
_entity_poly.pdbx_strand_id
1 'polypeptide(L)'
;MKNIQYNILLALLLPVVLMSCLKEDIVLEPTVQSVTMYMTDVAGNDSLITQPTVNQPFRFVIETDADIATVWPGGERRIMKKKNSDTDSLDMFGHPVLIVSDHYADYGLVKARGFKTALGEKGWYCSYTYDSVGDFDLTVVVTNHGYQSNNYQQVVYQPGKVTVTE
;
A
#
# COMPACT_ATOMS: atom_id res chain seq x y z
N MET A 1 15.08 -39.96 -47.20
CA MET A 1 14.33 -40.48 -46.03
C MET A 1 14.76 -39.85 -44.70
N LYS A 2 16.06 -39.58 -44.46
CA LYS A 2 16.53 -38.94 -43.21
C LYS A 2 15.90 -37.55 -42.94
N ASN A 3 15.74 -36.71 -43.96
CA ASN A 3 15.18 -35.35 -43.80
C ASN A 3 13.69 -35.35 -43.38
N ILE A 4 12.92 -36.38 -43.76
CA ILE A 4 11.51 -36.51 -43.38
C ILE A 4 11.42 -36.85 -41.88
N GLN A 5 12.34 -37.67 -41.37
CA GLN A 5 12.39 -38.04 -39.95
C GLN A 5 12.73 -36.85 -39.06
N TYR A 6 13.64 -35.96 -39.48
CA TYR A 6 13.98 -34.74 -38.75
C TYR A 6 12.81 -33.74 -38.69
N ASN A 7 12.06 -33.57 -39.78
CA ASN A 7 10.90 -32.68 -39.81
C ASN A 7 9.76 -33.16 -38.89
N ILE A 8 9.54 -34.48 -38.83
CA ILE A 8 8.56 -35.09 -37.92
C ILE A 8 8.99 -34.90 -36.47
N LEU A 9 10.28 -35.07 -36.16
CA LEU A 9 10.81 -34.86 -34.81
C LEU A 9 10.66 -33.40 -34.36
N LEU A 10 10.93 -32.45 -35.26
CA LEU A 10 10.80 -31.01 -34.97
C LEU A 10 9.34 -30.62 -34.71
N ALA A 11 8.41 -31.14 -35.52
CA ALA A 11 6.98 -30.92 -35.36
C ALA A 11 6.43 -31.53 -34.05
N LEU A 12 7.04 -32.62 -33.57
CA LEU A 12 6.64 -33.27 -32.32
C LEU A 12 7.19 -32.55 -31.07
N LEU A 13 8.33 -31.87 -31.19
CA LEU A 13 8.98 -31.14 -30.10
C LEU A 13 8.45 -29.71 -29.93
N LEU A 14 7.94 -29.08 -31.01
CA LEU A 14 7.40 -27.73 -30.99
C LEU A 14 6.30 -27.51 -29.92
N PRO A 15 5.33 -28.42 -29.71
CA PRO A 15 4.29 -28.26 -28.70
C PRO A 15 4.85 -28.31 -27.27
N VAL A 16 5.92 -29.07 -27.03
CA VAL A 16 6.53 -29.22 -25.69
C VAL A 16 7.25 -27.93 -25.28
N VAL A 17 7.91 -27.27 -26.24
CA VAL A 17 8.55 -25.97 -26.01
C VAL A 17 7.49 -24.87 -25.78
N LEU A 18 6.38 -24.91 -26.53
CA LEU A 18 5.29 -23.94 -26.38
C LEU A 18 4.47 -24.16 -25.10
N MET A 19 4.27 -25.41 -24.65
CA MET A 19 3.63 -25.70 -23.36
C MET A 19 4.47 -25.26 -22.16
N SER A 20 5.80 -25.27 -22.27
CA SER A 20 6.69 -24.80 -21.21
C SER A 20 6.61 -23.29 -20.97
N CYS A 21 6.22 -22.50 -21.99
CA CYS A 21 5.99 -21.05 -21.85
C CYS A 21 4.57 -20.70 -21.38
N LEU A 22 3.60 -21.62 -21.50
CA LEU A 22 2.21 -21.39 -21.11
C LEU A 22 1.95 -21.59 -19.61
N LYS A 23 2.91 -22.16 -18.89
CA LYS A 23 2.85 -22.39 -17.45
C LYS A 23 3.76 -21.43 -16.69
N GLU A 24 3.86 -20.19 -17.17
CA GLU A 24 4.21 -19.09 -16.28
C GLU A 24 3.13 -19.03 -15.21
N ASP A 25 3.52 -19.12 -13.93
CA ASP A 25 2.59 -18.88 -12.83
C ASP A 25 2.03 -17.48 -13.03
N ILE A 26 0.79 -17.38 -13.51
CA ILE A 26 0.09 -16.11 -13.64
C ILE A 26 -0.15 -15.62 -12.23
N VAL A 27 0.73 -14.75 -11.75
CA VAL A 27 0.61 -14.13 -10.45
C VAL A 27 -0.44 -13.04 -10.57
N LEU A 28 -1.60 -13.29 -9.95
CA LEU A 28 -2.70 -12.33 -9.95
C LEU A 28 -2.29 -11.05 -9.22
N GLU A 29 -2.73 -9.92 -9.74
CA GLU A 29 -2.62 -8.64 -9.04
C GLU A 29 -3.48 -8.68 -7.78
N PRO A 30 -2.95 -8.21 -6.63
CA PRO A 30 -3.73 -8.14 -5.40
C PRO A 30 -4.90 -7.16 -5.55
N THR A 31 -6.01 -7.48 -4.89
CA THR A 31 -7.24 -6.68 -4.92
C THR A 31 -7.59 -6.20 -3.51
N VAL A 32 -8.08 -4.96 -3.41
CA VAL A 32 -8.66 -4.42 -2.18
C VAL A 32 -10.17 -4.54 -2.28
N GLN A 33 -10.79 -5.33 -1.40
CA GLN A 33 -12.25 -5.48 -1.38
C GLN A 33 -12.92 -4.38 -0.57
N SER A 34 -12.37 -4.02 0.59
CA SER A 34 -12.94 -2.96 1.43
C SER A 34 -11.89 -2.27 2.29
N VAL A 35 -12.15 -1.01 2.62
CA VAL A 35 -11.42 -0.24 3.63
C VAL A 35 -12.46 0.29 4.62
N THR A 36 -12.38 -0.15 5.86
CA THR A 36 -13.32 0.19 6.93
C THR A 36 -12.58 0.81 8.11
N MET A 37 -13.29 1.62 8.88
CA MET A 37 -12.75 2.29 10.06
C MET A 37 -13.51 1.82 11.29
N TYR A 38 -12.78 1.50 12.35
CA TYR A 38 -13.35 1.10 13.63
C TYR A 38 -12.81 1.96 14.76
N MET A 39 -13.65 2.29 15.73
CA MET A 39 -13.24 2.91 16.98
C MET A 39 -13.61 1.99 18.14
N THR A 40 -12.67 1.78 19.06
CA THR A 40 -12.90 0.97 20.25
C THR A 40 -13.60 1.83 21.31
N ASP A 41 -14.73 1.37 21.83
CA ASP A 41 -15.46 2.05 22.89
C ASP A 41 -14.82 1.84 24.27
N VAL A 42 -15.35 2.52 25.29
CA VAL A 42 -14.90 2.39 26.69
C VAL A 42 -15.09 0.98 27.28
N ALA A 43 -15.96 0.17 26.68
CA ALA A 43 -16.21 -1.22 27.07
C ALA A 43 -15.33 -2.22 26.31
N GLY A 44 -14.46 -1.74 25.40
CA GLY A 44 -13.55 -2.56 24.60
C GLY A 44 -14.17 -3.14 23.32
N ASN A 45 -15.36 -2.70 22.91
CA ASN A 45 -16.00 -3.15 21.68
C ASN A 45 -15.64 -2.25 20.50
N ASP A 46 -15.35 -2.87 19.36
CA ASP A 46 -15.06 -2.14 18.11
C ASP A 46 -16.35 -1.78 17.38
N SER A 47 -16.62 -0.48 17.26
CA SER A 47 -17.74 0.07 16.50
C SER A 47 -17.29 0.52 15.11
N LEU A 48 -18.04 0.18 14.07
CA LEU A 48 -17.81 0.70 12.71
C LEU A 48 -18.11 2.20 12.69
N ILE A 49 -17.19 3.00 12.17
CA ILE A 49 -17.32 4.45 12.03
C ILE A 49 -17.16 4.88 10.57
N THR A 50 -17.75 6.00 10.22
CA THR A 50 -17.58 6.66 8.92
C THR A 50 -16.69 7.89 9.00
N GLN A 51 -16.57 8.50 10.18
CA GLN A 51 -15.79 9.70 10.44
C GLN A 51 -15.06 9.52 11.78
N PRO A 52 -13.72 9.54 11.80
CA PRO A 52 -12.96 9.55 13.04
C PRO A 52 -13.01 10.92 13.73
N THR A 53 -12.89 10.90 15.05
CA THR A 53 -12.80 12.09 15.89
C THR A 53 -11.34 12.51 16.06
N VAL A 54 -11.07 13.81 16.01
CA VAL A 54 -9.74 14.37 16.23
C VAL A 54 -9.18 13.97 17.61
N ASN A 55 -7.89 13.69 17.68
CA ASN A 55 -7.18 13.22 18.88
C ASN A 55 -7.71 11.90 19.48
N GLN A 56 -8.58 11.17 18.77
CA GLN A 56 -9.05 9.85 19.18
C GLN A 56 -8.41 8.76 18.31
N PRO A 57 -7.86 7.69 18.92
CA PRO A 57 -7.35 6.57 18.16
C PRO A 57 -8.49 5.79 17.52
N PHE A 58 -8.35 5.48 16.25
CA PHE A 58 -9.23 4.56 15.53
C PHE A 58 -8.35 3.58 14.74
N ARG A 59 -8.99 2.60 14.10
CA ARG A 59 -8.32 1.53 13.37
C ARG A 59 -8.83 1.46 11.94
N PHE A 60 -7.92 1.52 10.99
CA PHE A 60 -8.19 1.10 9.62
C PHE A 60 -8.18 -0.43 9.55
N VAL A 61 -9.13 -1.00 8.83
CA VAL A 61 -9.18 -2.42 8.49
C VAL A 61 -9.34 -2.53 6.97
N ILE A 62 -8.42 -3.23 6.34
CA ILE A 62 -8.30 -3.41 4.89
C ILE A 62 -8.53 -4.88 4.61
N GLU A 63 -9.66 -5.15 3.96
CA GLU A 63 -9.97 -6.47 3.41
C GLU A 63 -9.32 -6.55 2.01
N THR A 64 -8.37 -7.45 1.87
CA THR A 64 -7.60 -7.67 0.65
C THR A 64 -7.16 -9.13 0.58
N ASP A 65 -6.96 -9.64 -0.63
CA ASP A 65 -6.31 -10.94 -0.87
C ASP A 65 -4.77 -10.84 -0.88
N ALA A 66 -4.23 -9.65 -0.60
CA ALA A 66 -2.79 -9.39 -0.60
C ALA A 66 -2.07 -9.90 0.66
N ASP A 67 -0.81 -10.29 0.48
CA ASP A 67 0.09 -10.72 1.54
C ASP A 67 0.61 -9.59 2.43
N ILE A 68 0.52 -8.33 1.98
CA ILE A 68 0.91 -7.15 2.75
C ILE A 68 -0.01 -5.99 2.36
N ALA A 69 -0.48 -5.24 3.36
CA ALA A 69 -1.06 -3.92 3.18
C ALA A 69 -0.19 -2.84 3.85
N THR A 70 -0.29 -1.61 3.38
CA THR A 70 0.36 -0.45 3.99
C THR A 70 -0.55 0.75 3.82
N VAL A 71 -0.77 1.49 4.90
CA VAL A 71 -1.74 2.59 4.93
C VAL A 71 -1.02 3.93 4.98
N TRP A 72 -1.44 4.86 4.14
CA TRP A 72 -0.96 6.24 4.08
C TRP A 72 -2.15 7.16 4.37
N PRO A 73 -2.37 7.53 5.64
CA PRO A 73 -3.54 8.31 6.05
C PRO A 73 -3.48 9.79 5.67
N GLY A 74 -2.30 10.33 5.34
CA GLY A 74 -2.15 11.71 4.86
C GLY A 74 -2.44 12.79 5.91
N GLY A 75 -2.39 12.46 7.21
CA GLY A 75 -2.73 13.37 8.30
C GLY A 75 -1.56 14.18 8.85
N GLU A 76 -0.31 13.79 8.59
CA GLU A 76 0.88 14.47 9.10
C GLU A 76 1.95 14.65 8.02
N ARG A 77 2.31 15.91 7.75
CA ARG A 77 3.46 16.27 6.93
C ARG A 77 4.22 17.44 7.50
N ARG A 78 5.46 17.21 7.92
CA ARG A 78 6.34 18.25 8.46
C ARG A 78 7.64 18.31 7.69
N ILE A 79 7.85 19.41 6.97
CA ILE A 79 9.11 19.72 6.28
C ILE A 79 10.06 20.42 7.26
N MET A 80 11.32 20.00 7.26
CA MET A 80 12.38 20.66 8.01
C MET A 80 12.65 22.05 7.43
N LYS A 81 12.60 23.07 8.29
CA LYS A 81 12.95 24.44 7.92
C LYS A 81 14.43 24.71 8.07
N LYS A 82 14.96 25.66 7.30
CA LYS A 82 16.33 26.16 7.48
C LYS A 82 16.44 26.85 8.83
N LYS A 83 17.60 26.75 9.47
CA LYS A 83 17.84 27.38 10.77
C LYS A 83 17.54 28.89 10.69
N ASN A 84 16.65 29.36 11.56
CA ASN A 84 16.21 30.75 11.66
C ASN A 84 15.54 31.30 10.37
N SER A 85 14.83 30.46 9.62
CA SER A 85 14.12 30.87 8.40
C SER A 85 12.84 30.05 8.19
N ASP A 86 11.83 30.65 7.57
CA ASP A 86 10.62 29.95 7.12
C ASP A 86 10.81 29.15 5.82
N THR A 87 12.00 29.25 5.21
CA THR A 87 12.37 28.54 3.99
C THR A 87 12.59 27.06 4.27
N ASP A 88 12.06 26.20 3.39
CA ASP A 88 12.26 24.76 3.47
C ASP A 88 13.73 24.36 3.25
N SER A 89 14.18 23.38 4.02
CA SER A 89 15.45 22.70 3.79
C SER A 89 15.30 21.73 2.62
N LEU A 90 16.22 21.80 1.68
CA LEU A 90 16.28 20.90 0.53
C LEU A 90 17.52 20.01 0.64
N ASP A 91 17.42 18.78 0.13
CA ASP A 91 18.55 17.87 -0.01
C ASP A 91 19.47 18.27 -1.18
N MET A 92 20.53 17.49 -1.43
CA MET A 92 21.48 17.76 -2.51
C MET A 92 20.88 17.62 -3.93
N PHE A 93 19.67 17.07 -4.05
CA PHE A 93 18.96 16.86 -5.30
C PHE A 93 17.75 17.81 -5.46
N GLY A 94 17.52 18.72 -4.49
CA GLY A 94 16.44 19.70 -4.51
C GLY A 94 15.11 19.21 -3.93
N HIS A 95 15.06 18.06 -3.26
CA HIS A 95 13.86 17.56 -2.60
C HIS A 95 13.71 18.12 -1.17
N PRO A 96 12.49 18.37 -0.68
CA PRO A 96 12.27 18.75 0.71
C PRO A 96 12.79 17.71 1.70
N VAL A 97 13.50 18.16 2.74
CA VAL A 97 13.91 17.31 3.86
C VAL A 97 12.74 17.17 4.82
N LEU A 98 12.22 15.96 5.01
CA LEU A 98 11.08 15.71 5.88
C LEU A 98 11.51 15.38 7.31
N ILE A 99 10.77 15.89 8.27
CA ILE A 99 10.82 15.44 9.68
C ILE A 99 10.00 14.16 9.82
N VAL A 100 8.80 14.17 9.24
CA VAL A 100 7.84 13.06 9.14
C VAL A 100 6.87 13.34 8.00
N SER A 101 6.43 12.30 7.30
CA SER A 101 5.32 12.36 6.37
C SER A 101 4.59 11.03 6.30
N ASP A 102 3.27 11.09 6.28
CA ASP A 102 2.38 9.96 5.98
C ASP A 102 1.61 10.16 4.67
N HIS A 103 2.07 11.08 3.82
CA HIS A 103 1.53 11.31 2.48
C HIS A 103 2.20 10.41 1.46
N TYR A 104 1.40 9.64 0.71
CA TYR A 104 1.92 8.71 -0.30
C TYR A 104 2.72 9.42 -1.42
N ALA A 105 2.41 10.69 -1.71
CA ALA A 105 3.17 11.48 -2.70
C ALA A 105 4.64 11.70 -2.30
N ASP A 106 4.98 11.62 -1.01
CA ASP A 106 6.35 11.70 -0.52
C ASP A 106 7.04 10.32 -0.48
N TYR A 107 6.42 9.26 -1.00
CA TYR A 107 6.99 7.90 -0.97
C TYR A 107 8.42 7.86 -1.54
N GLY A 108 9.32 7.23 -0.78
CA GLY A 108 10.74 7.17 -1.11
C GLY A 108 11.58 8.31 -0.52
N LEU A 109 10.96 9.40 -0.05
CA LEU A 109 11.66 10.43 0.71
C LEU A 109 11.99 9.96 2.13
N VAL A 110 13.11 10.44 2.66
CA VAL A 110 13.53 10.11 4.04
C VAL A 110 12.44 10.58 5.01
N LYS A 111 12.02 9.70 5.93
CA LYS A 111 10.94 9.91 6.91
C LYS A 111 9.50 9.90 6.36
N ALA A 112 9.30 9.79 5.04
CA ALA A 112 8.00 9.44 4.50
C ALA A 112 7.74 7.94 4.71
N ARG A 113 6.77 7.58 5.54
CA ARG A 113 6.51 6.19 5.90
C ARG A 113 5.02 5.92 5.98
N GLY A 114 4.58 4.89 5.28
CA GLY A 114 3.26 4.30 5.49
C GLY A 114 3.22 3.54 6.80
N PHE A 115 2.02 3.39 7.33
CA PHE A 115 1.75 2.64 8.55
C PHE A 115 1.81 1.15 8.25
N LYS A 116 2.63 0.46 9.04
CA LYS A 116 2.73 -0.99 9.03
C LYS A 116 1.44 -1.57 9.60
N THR A 117 0.78 -2.41 8.81
CA THR A 117 -0.41 -3.14 9.26
C THR A 117 -0.04 -4.50 9.87
N ALA A 118 -0.93 -5.03 10.70
CA ALA A 118 -0.91 -6.41 11.18
C ALA A 118 -2.10 -7.17 10.58
N LEU A 119 -1.96 -8.47 10.39
CA LEU A 119 -3.05 -9.32 9.92
C LEU A 119 -3.96 -9.70 11.11
N GLY A 120 -5.26 -9.44 10.98
CA GLY A 120 -6.29 -9.84 11.93
C GLY A 120 -7.38 -10.66 11.27
N GLU A 121 -8.39 -11.07 12.03
CA GLU A 121 -9.48 -11.92 11.53
C GLU A 121 -10.29 -11.28 10.38
N LYS A 122 -10.41 -9.96 10.38
CA LYS A 122 -11.18 -9.19 9.39
C LYS A 122 -10.32 -8.59 8.26
N GLY A 123 -9.03 -8.90 8.22
CA GLY A 123 -8.07 -8.33 7.27
C GLY A 123 -6.91 -7.59 7.94
N TRP A 124 -6.18 -6.82 7.15
CA TRP A 124 -5.03 -6.05 7.59
C TRP A 124 -5.46 -4.81 8.36
N TYR A 125 -4.83 -4.50 9.48
CA TYR A 125 -5.23 -3.37 10.30
C TYR A 125 -4.06 -2.56 10.85
N CYS A 126 -4.29 -1.27 11.07
CA CYS A 126 -3.39 -0.40 11.82
C CYS A 126 -4.20 0.66 12.58
N SER A 127 -3.71 1.05 13.77
CA SER A 127 -4.26 2.16 14.53
C SER A 127 -3.64 3.48 14.07
N TYR A 128 -4.44 4.54 14.05
CA TYR A 128 -4.01 5.89 13.70
C TYR A 128 -4.82 6.92 14.50
N THR A 129 -4.24 8.11 14.69
CA THR A 129 -4.87 9.25 15.34
C THR A 129 -4.59 10.48 14.49
N TYR A 130 -5.64 11.21 14.10
CA TYR A 130 -5.47 12.52 13.46
C TYR A 130 -5.37 13.61 14.53
N ASP A 131 -4.35 14.46 14.42
CA ASP A 131 -4.12 15.57 15.35
C ASP A 131 -4.88 16.85 14.98
N SER A 132 -5.57 16.86 13.83
CA SER A 132 -6.35 18.01 13.35
C SER A 132 -7.62 17.58 12.61
N VAL A 133 -8.63 18.46 12.63
CA VAL A 133 -9.86 18.30 11.84
C VAL A 133 -9.61 18.65 10.38
N GLY A 134 -10.34 17.99 9.46
CA GLY A 134 -10.21 18.25 8.03
C GLY A 134 -10.47 17.01 7.18
N ASP A 135 -10.19 17.14 5.89
CA ASP A 135 -10.25 16.04 4.95
C ASP A 135 -8.85 15.60 4.52
N PHE A 136 -8.57 14.32 4.66
CA PHE A 136 -7.25 13.75 4.37
C PHE A 136 -7.36 12.68 3.29
N ASP A 137 -6.49 12.75 2.28
CA ASP A 137 -6.48 11.78 1.19
C ASP A 137 -5.85 10.46 1.66
N LEU A 138 -6.69 9.43 1.77
CA LEU A 138 -6.25 8.10 2.19
C LEU A 138 -5.73 7.34 0.97
N THR A 139 -4.53 6.77 1.10
CA THR A 139 -3.96 5.83 0.13
C THR A 139 -3.62 4.52 0.82
N VAL A 140 -3.98 3.40 0.20
CA VAL A 140 -3.65 2.06 0.65
C VAL A 140 -2.81 1.39 -0.43
N VAL A 141 -1.72 0.77 -0.02
CA VAL A 141 -0.83 0.04 -0.93
C VAL A 141 -0.87 -1.42 -0.53
N VAL A 142 -1.27 -2.28 -1.45
CA VAL A 142 -1.31 -3.73 -1.23
C VAL A 142 -0.32 -4.43 -2.15
N THR A 143 0.37 -5.44 -1.64
CA THR A 143 1.38 -6.20 -2.39
C THR A 143 1.27 -7.68 -2.09
N ASN A 144 1.55 -8.51 -3.09
CA ASN A 144 1.57 -9.96 -2.92
C ASN A 144 2.85 -10.49 -2.24
N HIS A 145 3.92 -9.70 -2.07
CA HIS A 145 5.03 -10.00 -1.15
C HIS A 145 5.95 -8.79 -0.96
N GLY A 146 6.87 -8.85 0.02
CA GLY A 146 7.68 -7.71 0.46
C GLY A 146 9.06 -7.56 -0.19
N TYR A 147 9.33 -8.18 -1.33
CA TYR A 147 10.64 -8.13 -2.00
C TYR A 147 10.46 -7.99 -3.51
N GLN A 148 11.45 -7.42 -4.20
CA GLN A 148 11.39 -7.33 -5.66
C GLN A 148 11.69 -8.70 -6.26
N SER A 149 10.72 -9.25 -6.98
CA SER A 149 10.85 -10.49 -7.75
C SER A 149 10.11 -10.35 -9.08
N ASN A 150 10.30 -11.29 -10.00
CA ASN A 150 9.54 -11.32 -11.26
C ASN A 150 8.02 -11.47 -11.04
N ASN A 151 7.64 -11.96 -9.87
CA ASN A 151 6.26 -12.20 -9.47
C ASN A 151 5.71 -11.06 -8.61
N TYR A 152 6.48 -9.99 -8.35
CA TYR A 152 6.02 -8.91 -7.49
C TYR A 152 4.89 -8.12 -8.17
N GLN A 153 3.75 -8.06 -7.50
CA GLN A 153 2.59 -7.28 -7.89
C GLN A 153 2.21 -6.31 -6.77
N GLN A 154 1.90 -5.08 -7.14
CA GLN A 154 1.51 -4.02 -6.22
C GLN A 154 0.33 -3.24 -6.80
N VAL A 155 -0.64 -2.96 -5.95
CA VAL A 155 -1.76 -2.08 -6.28
C VAL A 155 -1.81 -0.91 -5.31
N VAL A 156 -1.91 0.30 -5.87
CA VAL A 156 -2.15 1.53 -5.13
C VAL A 156 -3.64 1.82 -5.22
N TYR A 157 -4.32 1.75 -4.08
CA TYR A 157 -5.75 1.97 -3.95
C TYR A 157 -6.02 3.29 -3.22
N GLN A 158 -6.90 4.11 -3.80
CA GLN A 158 -7.27 5.43 -3.27
C GLN A 158 -8.77 5.42 -2.92
N PRO A 159 -9.15 4.98 -1.72
CA PRO A 159 -10.55 4.92 -1.28
C PRO A 159 -11.25 6.28 -1.22
N GLY A 160 -10.48 7.38 -1.28
CA GLY A 160 -10.98 8.74 -1.20
C GLY A 160 -10.51 9.44 0.06
N LYS A 161 -11.35 10.33 0.59
CA LYS A 161 -11.01 11.19 1.72
C LYS A 161 -11.55 10.63 3.03
N VAL A 162 -10.77 10.78 4.09
CA VAL A 162 -11.20 10.60 5.48
C VAL A 162 -11.52 11.97 6.04
N THR A 163 -12.79 12.21 6.36
CA THR A 163 -13.25 13.44 7.01
C THR A 163 -13.17 13.27 8.51
N VAL A 164 -12.30 14.03 9.16
CA VAL A 164 -12.09 14.05 10.62
C VAL A 164 -12.91 15.17 11.24
N THR A 165 -13.70 14.84 12.25
CA THR A 165 -14.55 15.79 12.97
C THR A 165 -14.05 16.08 14.38
N GLU A 166 -14.64 17.07 15.03
CA GLU A 166 -14.47 17.34 16.46
C GLU A 166 -14.97 16.20 17.36
#